data_AF-A0A7W9E4B1-F1
#
_entry.id   AF-A0A7W9E4B1-F1
#
_cell.length_a   1.000
_cell.length_b   1.000
_cell.length_c   1.000
_cell.angle_alpha   90.00
_cell.angle_beta   90.00
_cell.angle_gamma   90.00
#
_symmetry.space_group_name_H-M   'P 1'
#
loop_
_entity.id
_entity.type
_entity.pdbx_description
1 polymer ?
#
loop_
_entity_poly.entity_id
_entity_poly.type
_entity_poly.pdbx_seq_one_letter_code
_entity_poly.pdbx_strand_id
1 'polypeptide(L)' 'MNVVAFIIALAVFILGFWLFGLAFTVTALQGPIFIAGIVAICVSLAIPFHWLRN' A
#
# COMPACT_ATOMS: atom_id res chain seq x y z
N MET A 1 8.06 -13.27 -14.53
CA MET A 1 7.00 -12.70 -13.68
C MET A 1 7.00 -13.44 -12.36
N ASN A 2 7.61 -12.86 -11.33
CA ASN A 2 7.61 -13.46 -10.00
C ASN A 2 6.22 -13.29 -9.37
N VAL A 3 5.42 -14.36 -9.38
CA VAL A 3 4.04 -14.39 -8.84
C VAL A 3 4.02 -13.98 -7.36
N VAL A 4 5.06 -14.33 -6.60
CA VAL A 4 5.18 -13.96 -5.19
C VAL A 4 5.30 -12.44 -5.04
N ALA A 5 6.15 -11.80 -5.85
CA ALA A 5 6.30 -10.34 -5.85
C ALA A 5 4.99 -9.62 -6.23
N PHE A 6 4.23 -10.19 -7.17
CA PHE A 6 2.91 -9.67 -7.54
C PHE A 6 1.91 -9.77 -6.38
N ILE A 7 1.82 -10.91 -5.70
CA ILE A 7 0.93 -11.10 -4.54
C ILE A 7 1.29 -10.12 -3.42
N ILE A 8 2.58 -9.92 -3.16
CA ILE A 8 3.06 -8.95 -2.16
C ILE A 8 2.62 -7.53 -2.55
N ALA A 9 2.83 -7.13 -3.81
CA ALA A 9 2.41 -5.82 -4.29
C ALA A 9 0.89 -5.62 -4.14
N LEU A 10 0.09 -6.61 -4.51
CA LEU A 10 -1.36 -6.58 -4.38
C LEU A 10 -1.81 -6.44 -2.91
N ALA A 11 -1.20 -7.20 -2.00
CA ALA A 11 -1.52 -7.11 -0.57
C ALA A 11 -1.20 -5.72 0.00
N VAL A 12 -0.03 -5.16 -0.35
CA VAL A 12 0.37 -3.81 0.09
C VAL A 12 -0.56 -2.73 -0.48
N PHE A 13 -1.01 -2.88 -1.72
CA PHE A 13 -1.98 -1.97 -2.35
C PHE A 13 -3.32 -1.96 -1.62
N ILE A 14 -3.88 -3.14 -1.33
CA ILE A 14 -5.14 -3.29 -0.59
C ILE A 14 -5.00 -2.71 0.82
N LEU A 15 -3.90 -2.99 1.50
CA LEU A 15 -3.60 -2.43 2.82
C LEU A 15 -3.54 -0.90 2.78
N GLY A 16 -2.91 -0.32 1.75
CA GLY A 16 -2.82 1.13 1.59
C GLY A 16 -4.19 1.79 1.43
N PHE A 17 -5.08 1.22 0.61
CA PHE A 17 -6.45 1.71 0.49
C PHE A 17 -7.26 1.54 1.77
N TRP A 18 -7.08 0.43 2.48
CA TRP A 18 -7.73 0.23 3.77
C TRP A 18 -7.29 1.26 4.81
N LEU A 19 -5.99 1.53 4.93
CA LEU A 19 -5.45 2.59 5.81
C LEU A 19 -5.98 3.98 5.43
N PHE A 20 -6.02 4.29 4.14
CA PHE A 20 -6.56 5.55 3.65
C PHE A 20 -8.03 5.74 4.06
N GLY A 21 -8.87 4.70 3.94
CA GLY A 21 -10.26 4.74 4.39
C GLY A 21 -10.39 4.78 5.92
N LEU A 22 -9.57 4.01 6.63
CA LEU A 22 -9.53 3.93 8.10
C LEU A 22 -9.23 5.30 8.73
N ALA A 23 -8.42 6.13 8.08
CA ALA A 23 -8.08 7.46 8.56
C ALA A 23 -9.30 8.35 8.85
N PHE A 24 -10.43 8.10 8.18
CA PHE A 24 -11.67 8.87 8.35
C PHE A 24 -12.61 8.30 9.42
N THR A 25 -12.30 7.14 10.00
CA THR A 25 -13.16 6.49 11.01
C THR A 25 -12.53 6.43 12.41
N VAL A 26 -11.22 6.66 12.50
CA VAL A 26 -10.48 6.67 13.77
C VAL A 26 -10.56 8.01 14.49
N THR A 27 -10.52 7.97 15.83
CA THR A 27 -10.64 9.15 16.69
C THR A 27 -9.30 9.85 16.97
N ALA A 28 -8.17 9.20 16.67
CA ALA A 28 -6.83 9.75 16.82
C ALA A 28 -5.91 9.27 15.69
N LEU A 29 -4.82 10.02 15.45
CA LEU A 29 -3.80 9.72 14.43
C LEU A 29 -4.31 9.70 12.98
N GLN A 30 -5.39 10.43 12.65
CA GLN A 30 -5.95 10.46 11.30
C GLN A 30 -4.91 10.85 10.24
N GLY A 31 -4.14 11.92 10.49
CA GLY A 31 -3.10 12.42 9.58
C GLY A 31 -2.01 11.38 9.29
N PRO A 32 -1.33 10.83 10.31
CA PRO A 32 -0.35 9.76 10.12
C PRO A 32 -0.91 8.53 9.39
N ILE A 33 -2.13 8.08 9.72
CA ILE A 33 -2.76 6.90 9.10
C ILE A 33 -3.06 7.17 7.62
N PHE A 34 -3.57 8.36 7.30
CA PHE A 34 -3.81 8.80 5.93
C PHE A 34 -2.51 8.80 5.10
N ILE A 35 -1.45 9.40 5.64
CA ILE A 35 -0.13 9.45 4.97
C ILE A 35 0.43 8.04 4.78
N ALA A 36 0.32 7.17 5.80
CA ALA A 36 0.77 5.79 5.71
C ALA A 36 0.03 5.02 4.60
N GLY A 37 -1.28 5.24 4.43
CA GLY A 37 -2.06 4.67 3.33
C GLY A 37 -1.55 5.10 1.96
N ILE A 38 -1.27 6.39 1.76
CA ILE A 38 -0.69 6.91 0.51
C ILE A 38 0.68 6.28 0.23
N VAL A 39 1.56 6.26 1.23
CA VAL A 39 2.90 5.68 1.10
C VAL A 39 2.83 4.20 0.75
N ALA A 40 1.94 3.43 1.39
CA ALA A 40 1.72 2.02 1.06
C ALA A 40 1.26 1.83 -0.39
N ILE A 41 0.33 2.65 -0.89
CA ILE A 41 -0.09 2.62 -2.30
C ILE A 41 1.11 2.92 -3.22
N CYS A 42 1.91 3.95 -2.95
CA CYS A 42 3.10 4.26 -3.75
C CYS A 42 4.12 3.11 -3.76
N VAL A 43 4.38 2.50 -2.61
CA VAL A 43 5.30 1.34 -2.49
C VAL A 43 4.78 0.14 -3.28
N SER A 44 3.47 -0.12 -3.25
CA SER A 44 2.87 -1.23 -3.99
C SER A 44 3.10 -1.11 -5.50
N LEU A 45 3.14 0.11 -6.03
CA LEU A 45 3.43 0.39 -7.44
C LEU A 45 4.93 0.33 -7.75
N ALA A 46 5.79 0.68 -6.79
CA ALA A 46 7.25 0.61 -6.95
C ALA A 46 7.78 -0.84 -7.09
N ILE A 47 7.11 -1.82 -6.47
CA ILE A 47 7.48 -3.25 -6.52
C ILE A 47 7.46 -3.79 -7.97
N PRO A 48 6.38 -3.60 -8.77
CA PRO A 48 6.34 -3.94 -10.19
C PRO A 48 7.51 -3.38 -11.01
N PHE A 49 7.87 -2.11 -10.79
CA PHE A 49 8.90 -1.44 -11.59
C PHE A 49 10.31 -1.98 -11.36
N HIS A 50 10.62 -2.46 -10.15
CA HIS A 50 11.97 -2.89 -9.80
C HIS A 50 12.14 -4.40 -9.72
N TRP A 51 11.10 -5.15 -9.34
CA TRP A 51 11.21 -6.58 -8.98
C TRP A 51 10.38 -7.53 -9.84
N LEU A 52 9.36 -7.06 -10.56
CA LEU A 52 8.52 -7.96 -11.37
C LEU A 52 9.12 -8.29 -12.75
N ARG A 53 10.06 -7.47 -13.22
CA ARG A 53 10.73 -7.58 -14.53
C ARG A 53 12.02 -8.42 -14.53
N ASN A 54 12.56 -8.73 -13.35
CA ASN A 54 13.71 -9.64 -13.18
C ASN A 54 13.23 -11.08 -12.96
#